data_AF-A0A498GCM9-F1
#
_entry.id   AF-A0A498GCM9-F1
#
_cell.length_a   1.000
_cell.length_b   1.000
_cell.length_c   1.000
_cell.angle_alpha   90.00
_cell.angle_beta   90.00
_cell.angle_gamma   90.00
#
_symmetry.space_group_name_H-M   'P 1'
#
loop_
_entity.id
_entity.type
_entity.pdbx_description
1 polymer ?
#
loop_
_entity_poly.entity_id
_entity_poly.type
_entity_poly.pdbx_seq_one_letter_code
_entity_poly.pdbx_strand_id
1 'polypeptide(L)'
;MVCRRTFLSTLGAGLAGTYAASQRASAASTTVSGTLESAVAGPIDGSTVEFFSPDVNDFTKATVEDGRFEAAVEADVTYYLTFYQQDRSGSYRTSFDDVPLLYGLDDTIHTDETATDLGAYELPEGYLTQIRFEDLNGNPIRHLDVVFRASTGSGTGPGRFTTNSDGYVYITDETDPGIELSGEVGVELQEPGSGGGGSRVDHLRVTEDSEFTIPIRDPEAYGGVVMDASADGTATSTGHVESADAASREASTESDGSATVDSRRESSTPAEDAADSEAYRGFLTNDSDSSLAFLNDPVTLTWAGIGVSIVGIVAQLLGRQS
;
A
#
# COMPACT_ATOMS: atom_id res chain seq x y z
N MET A 1 -4.20 3.82 -57.66
CA MET A 1 -5.20 4.64 -56.92
C MET A 1 -4.54 5.12 -55.65
N VAL A 2 -4.17 6.40 -55.60
CA VAL A 2 -3.52 7.02 -54.44
C VAL A 2 -4.45 8.15 -54.00
N CYS A 3 -5.07 7.99 -52.83
CA CYS A 3 -6.00 8.96 -52.28
C CYS A 3 -5.22 9.91 -51.36
N ARG A 4 -4.89 11.11 -51.83
CA ARG A 4 -4.34 12.18 -50.99
C ARG A 4 -5.50 12.98 -50.39
N ARG A 5 -5.65 12.92 -49.07
CA ARG A 5 -6.55 13.81 -48.32
C ARG A 5 -5.85 15.13 -48.06
N THR A 6 -6.39 16.19 -48.64
CA THR A 6 -6.01 17.58 -48.40
C THR A 6 -6.73 18.05 -47.13
N PHE A 7 -5.98 18.41 -46.09
CA PHE A 7 -6.53 19.13 -44.92
C PHE A 7 -6.44 20.64 -45.19
N LEU A 8 -7.58 21.33 -45.09
CA LEU A 8 -7.64 22.79 -45.12
C LEU A 8 -7.11 23.36 -43.81
N SER A 9 -6.11 24.24 -43.91
CA SER A 9 -5.68 25.14 -42.85
C SER A 9 -6.54 26.40 -42.84
N THR A 10 -7.32 26.62 -41.77
CA THR A 10 -8.01 27.89 -41.53
C THR A 10 -7.05 28.82 -40.77
N LEU A 11 -6.60 29.88 -41.43
CA LEU A 11 -5.87 31.00 -40.84
C LEU A 11 -6.89 31.95 -40.17
N GLY A 12 -7.01 31.86 -38.85
CA GLY A 12 -7.68 32.86 -38.02
C GLY A 12 -6.64 33.76 -37.34
N ALA A 13 -6.52 35.00 -37.80
CA ALA A 13 -5.73 36.02 -37.12
C ALA A 13 -6.53 36.55 -35.92
N GLY A 14 -6.17 36.10 -34.71
CA GLY A 14 -6.73 36.53 -33.44
C GLY A 14 -5.63 37.01 -32.50
N LEU A 15 -5.92 38.08 -31.76
CA LEU A 15 -5.02 38.85 -30.89
C LEU A 15 -4.14 37.99 -29.97
N ALA A 16 -2.83 38.25 -30.03
CA ALA A 16 -1.78 37.58 -29.26
C ALA A 16 -1.81 38.01 -27.78
N GLY A 17 -2.54 37.26 -26.96
CA GLY A 17 -2.17 37.08 -25.56
C GLY A 17 -1.15 35.94 -25.50
N THR A 18 0.11 36.24 -25.24
CA THR A 18 1.15 35.25 -24.99
C THR A 18 0.90 34.60 -23.62
N TYR A 19 -0.04 33.67 -23.58
CA TYR A 19 -0.04 32.65 -22.54
C TYR A 19 1.08 31.70 -22.93
N ALA A 20 2.21 31.81 -22.24
CA ALA A 20 3.25 30.79 -22.25
C ALA A 20 2.68 29.54 -21.56
N ALA A 21 1.80 28.81 -22.26
CA ALA A 21 1.54 27.43 -21.91
C ALA A 21 2.87 26.70 -22.11
N SER A 22 3.51 26.34 -21.01
CA SER A 22 4.60 25.38 -21.02
C SER A 22 4.05 24.07 -21.56
N GLN A 23 4.06 23.90 -22.87
CA GLN A 23 3.92 22.60 -23.50
C GLN A 23 5.16 21.83 -23.08
N ARG A 24 5.05 21.00 -22.04
CA ARG A 24 6.03 19.92 -21.87
C ARG A 24 5.97 19.15 -23.19
N ALA A 25 7.12 19.04 -23.86
CA ALA A 25 7.23 18.09 -24.96
C ALA A 25 6.71 16.75 -24.43
N SER A 26 5.78 16.12 -25.14
CA SER A 26 5.34 14.77 -24.78
C SER A 26 6.60 13.92 -24.68
N ALA A 27 6.86 13.34 -23.51
CA ALA A 27 7.93 12.36 -23.36
C ALA A 27 7.70 11.24 -24.39
N ALA A 28 8.79 10.69 -24.92
CA ALA A 28 8.69 9.50 -25.75
C ALA A 28 8.07 8.37 -24.90
N SER A 29 7.16 7.60 -25.50
CA SER A 29 6.59 6.42 -24.84
C SER A 29 7.14 5.16 -25.50
N THR A 30 7.34 4.12 -24.69
CA THR A 30 7.74 2.79 -25.11
C THR A 30 6.76 1.75 -24.55
N THR A 31 6.79 0.54 -25.11
CA THR A 31 5.99 -0.59 -24.62
C THR A 31 6.86 -1.49 -23.76
N VAL A 32 6.40 -1.80 -22.56
CA VAL A 32 7.00 -2.82 -21.69
C VAL A 32 6.03 -3.98 -21.55
N SER A 33 6.52 -5.20 -21.75
CA SER A 33 5.73 -6.42 -21.59
C SER A 33 6.45 -7.46 -20.75
N GLY A 34 5.71 -8.39 -20.18
CA GLY A 34 6.24 -9.56 -19.51
C GLY A 34 5.16 -10.61 -19.30
N THR A 35 5.55 -11.70 -18.63
CA THR A 35 4.67 -12.80 -18.24
C THR A 35 4.79 -13.05 -16.74
N LEU A 36 3.70 -13.53 -16.16
CA LEU A 36 3.60 -13.94 -14.77
C LEU A 36 3.22 -15.42 -14.73
N GLU A 37 3.96 -16.18 -13.94
CA GLU A 37 3.66 -17.56 -13.60
C GLU A 37 3.41 -17.62 -12.09
N SER A 38 2.34 -18.28 -11.67
CA SER A 38 2.06 -18.48 -10.24
C SER A 38 2.61 -19.82 -9.78
N ALA A 39 3.22 -19.87 -8.60
CA ALA A 39 3.60 -21.12 -7.95
C ALA A 39 2.37 -21.98 -7.58
N VAL A 40 1.19 -21.36 -7.51
CA VAL A 40 -0.08 -22.00 -7.16
C VAL A 40 -1.09 -21.98 -8.32
N ALA A 41 -2.15 -22.79 -8.21
CA ALA A 41 -3.20 -22.86 -9.23
C ALA A 41 -4.21 -21.69 -9.20
N GLY A 42 -4.04 -20.74 -8.27
CA GLY A 42 -4.91 -19.58 -8.12
C GLY A 42 -4.95 -18.70 -9.39
N PRO A 43 -6.09 -18.03 -9.70
CA PRO A 43 -6.22 -17.28 -10.94
C PRO A 43 -5.49 -15.94 -10.83
N ILE A 44 -4.48 -15.71 -11.68
CA ILE A 44 -3.79 -14.42 -11.77
C ILE A 44 -4.40 -13.48 -12.83
N ASP A 45 -5.20 -14.01 -13.75
CA ASP A 45 -5.87 -13.21 -14.79
C ASP A 45 -6.85 -12.19 -14.18
N GLY A 46 -6.87 -11.01 -14.79
CA GLY A 46 -7.61 -9.84 -14.30
C GLY A 46 -6.88 -9.07 -13.19
N SER A 47 -5.81 -9.62 -12.62
CA SER A 47 -4.93 -8.91 -11.68
C SER A 47 -4.19 -7.76 -12.37
N THR A 48 -3.38 -6.99 -11.63
CA THR A 48 -2.62 -5.88 -12.21
C THR A 48 -1.15 -5.89 -11.84
N VAL A 49 -0.33 -5.36 -12.74
CA VAL A 49 1.06 -4.97 -12.48
C VAL A 49 1.15 -3.45 -12.55
N GLU A 50 1.62 -2.84 -11.47
CA GLU A 50 1.89 -1.42 -11.40
C GLU A 50 3.35 -1.12 -11.75
N PHE A 51 3.53 -0.10 -12.58
CA PHE A 51 4.80 0.51 -12.94
C PHE A 51 4.85 1.87 -12.24
N PHE A 52 5.51 1.94 -11.09
CA PHE A 52 5.66 3.19 -10.33
C PHE A 52 7.01 3.83 -10.61
N SER A 53 7.03 5.09 -11.03
CA SER A 53 8.27 5.86 -11.20
C SER A 53 8.45 6.87 -10.07
N PRO A 54 9.52 6.75 -9.26
CA PRO A 54 9.78 7.69 -8.17
C PRO A 54 10.19 9.07 -8.67
N ASP A 55 10.80 9.15 -9.86
CA ASP A 55 11.39 10.37 -10.40
C ASP A 55 10.32 11.38 -10.83
N VAL A 56 9.23 10.87 -11.41
CA VAL A 56 8.07 11.67 -11.82
C VAL A 56 6.90 11.56 -10.86
N ASN A 57 6.99 10.66 -9.86
CA ASN A 57 5.94 10.34 -8.89
C ASN A 57 4.60 10.03 -9.58
N ASP A 58 4.65 9.13 -10.56
CA ASP A 58 3.50 8.69 -11.34
C ASP A 58 3.50 7.17 -11.46
N PHE A 59 2.33 6.59 -11.75
CA PHE A 59 2.20 5.16 -11.96
C PHE A 59 1.28 4.83 -13.13
N THR A 60 1.57 3.70 -13.77
CA THR A 60 0.70 3.08 -14.78
C THR A 60 0.41 1.64 -14.38
N LYS A 61 -0.81 1.15 -14.67
CA LYS A 61 -1.19 -0.24 -14.39
C LYS A 61 -1.44 -1.00 -15.69
N ALA A 62 -0.86 -2.19 -15.80
CA ALA A 62 -1.21 -3.19 -16.79
C ALA A 62 -2.15 -4.23 -16.17
N THR A 63 -3.16 -4.68 -16.90
CA THR A 63 -3.96 -5.85 -16.51
C THR A 63 -3.27 -7.11 -17.01
N VAL A 64 -3.31 -8.17 -16.20
CA VAL A 64 -2.82 -9.50 -16.56
C VAL A 64 -3.91 -10.24 -17.34
N GLU A 65 -3.58 -10.70 -18.56
CA GLU A 65 -4.45 -11.47 -19.43
C GLU A 65 -3.69 -12.68 -19.98
N ASP A 66 -4.19 -13.90 -19.76
CA ASP A 66 -3.54 -15.16 -20.09
C ASP A 66 -2.10 -15.24 -19.54
N GLY A 67 -1.90 -14.76 -18.31
CA GLY A 67 -0.58 -14.66 -17.67
C GLY A 67 0.36 -13.62 -18.26
N ARG A 68 -0.07 -12.80 -19.23
CA ARG A 68 0.74 -11.74 -19.85
C ARG A 68 0.30 -10.36 -19.36
N PHE A 69 1.25 -9.44 -19.20
CA PHE A 69 0.97 -8.02 -18.98
C PHE A 69 1.71 -7.14 -20.00
N GLU A 70 1.14 -5.98 -20.31
CA GLU A 70 1.71 -5.00 -21.23
C GLU A 70 1.28 -3.58 -20.84
N ALA A 71 2.24 -2.64 -20.79
CA ALA A 71 2.00 -1.23 -20.51
C ALA A 71 2.74 -0.33 -21.50
N ALA A 72 2.12 0.80 -21.83
CA ALA A 72 2.81 1.92 -22.46
C ALA A 72 3.31 2.85 -21.34
N VAL A 73 4.62 3.07 -21.27
CA VAL A 73 5.29 3.86 -20.22
C VAL A 73 6.24 4.87 -20.85
N GLU A 74 6.75 5.83 -20.07
CA GLU A 74 7.75 6.78 -20.58
C GLU A 74 9.08 6.05 -20.83
N ALA A 75 9.76 6.41 -21.91
CA ALA A 75 11.11 5.94 -22.22
C ALA A 75 12.16 6.68 -21.37
N ASP A 76 13.32 6.06 -21.15
CA ASP A 76 14.45 6.58 -20.36
C ASP A 76 14.08 6.85 -18.89
N VAL A 77 13.14 6.07 -18.33
CA VAL A 77 12.64 6.22 -16.95
C VAL A 77 12.84 4.93 -16.16
N THR A 78 13.10 5.08 -14.86
CA THR A 78 13.20 3.94 -13.92
C THR A 78 11.83 3.67 -13.29
N TYR A 79 11.45 2.39 -13.21
CA TYR A 79 10.19 1.92 -12.64
C TYR A 79 10.40 0.81 -11.61
N TYR A 80 9.60 0.84 -10.55
CA TYR A 80 9.35 -0.27 -9.63
C TYR A 80 8.15 -1.08 -10.12
N LEU A 81 8.25 -2.41 -10.08
CA LEU A 81 7.18 -3.30 -10.52
C LEU A 81 6.54 -4.02 -9.34
N THR A 82 5.24 -3.81 -9.19
CA THR A 82 4.46 -4.45 -8.11
C THR A 82 3.23 -5.14 -8.67
N PHE A 83 3.13 -6.44 -8.41
CA PHE A 83 1.91 -7.19 -8.64
C PHE A 83 0.89 -6.86 -7.56
N TYR A 84 -0.38 -6.77 -7.96
CA TYR A 84 -1.53 -6.69 -7.06
C TYR A 84 -2.61 -7.64 -7.54
N GLN A 85 -3.14 -8.44 -6.61
CA GLN A 85 -4.35 -9.22 -6.82
C GLN A 85 -5.60 -8.35 -6.71
N GLN A 86 -5.68 -7.36 -7.59
CA GLN A 86 -6.81 -6.43 -7.72
C GLN A 86 -7.31 -6.44 -9.16
N ASP A 87 -8.61 -6.29 -9.36
CA ASP A 87 -9.16 -6.13 -10.69
C ASP A 87 -8.86 -4.73 -11.28
N ARG A 88 -9.29 -4.50 -12.53
CA ARG A 88 -9.12 -3.21 -13.21
C ARG A 88 -9.81 -2.03 -12.50
N SER A 89 -10.82 -2.28 -11.66
CA SER A 89 -11.48 -1.26 -10.86
C SER A 89 -10.71 -0.92 -9.56
N GLY A 90 -9.65 -1.68 -9.25
CA GLY A 90 -8.90 -1.59 -8.01
C GLY A 90 -9.59 -2.28 -6.84
N SER A 91 -10.49 -3.23 -7.13
CA SER A 91 -11.12 -4.07 -6.11
C SER A 91 -10.24 -5.28 -5.85
N TYR A 92 -9.91 -5.53 -4.58
CA TYR A 92 -9.16 -6.71 -4.18
C TYR A 92 -10.06 -7.94 -4.19
N ARG A 93 -9.45 -9.10 -4.41
CA ARG A 93 -10.15 -10.37 -4.19
C ARG A 93 -10.29 -10.64 -2.70
N THR A 94 -11.39 -11.31 -2.36
CA THR A 94 -11.77 -11.57 -0.96
C THR A 94 -11.82 -13.06 -0.63
N SER A 95 -11.64 -13.92 -1.64
CA SER A 95 -11.39 -15.34 -1.43
C SER A 95 -9.90 -15.60 -1.29
N PHE A 96 -9.52 -16.41 -0.30
CA PHE A 96 -8.17 -16.97 -0.18
C PHE A 96 -7.95 -18.04 -1.28
N ASP A 97 -7.00 -17.78 -2.18
CA ASP A 97 -6.66 -18.63 -3.34
C ASP A 97 -5.15 -18.90 -3.50
N ASP A 98 -4.40 -18.72 -2.40
CA ASP A 98 -2.96 -18.91 -2.26
C ASP A 98 -2.12 -17.98 -3.17
N VAL A 99 -2.70 -16.91 -3.71
CA VAL A 99 -1.99 -15.87 -4.49
C VAL A 99 -1.77 -14.65 -3.60
N PRO A 100 -0.55 -14.09 -3.51
CA PRO A 100 -0.29 -12.96 -2.65
C PRO A 100 -1.09 -11.72 -3.09
N LEU A 101 -1.67 -11.02 -2.12
CA LEU A 101 -2.39 -9.75 -2.31
C LEU A 101 -1.55 -8.74 -3.10
N LEU A 102 -0.27 -8.64 -2.75
CA LEU A 102 0.73 -7.85 -3.46
C LEU A 102 2.10 -8.52 -3.38
N TYR A 103 2.93 -8.29 -4.41
CA TYR A 103 4.31 -8.80 -4.44
C TYR A 103 5.21 -7.91 -5.31
N GLY A 104 6.44 -7.64 -4.84
CA GLY A 104 7.45 -6.93 -5.61
C GLY A 104 8.12 -7.86 -6.62
N LEU A 105 8.01 -7.56 -7.92
CA LEU A 105 8.51 -8.45 -8.98
C LEU A 105 10.00 -8.25 -9.25
N ASP A 106 10.45 -7.00 -9.21
CA ASP A 106 11.82 -6.60 -9.47
C ASP A 106 12.13 -5.35 -8.66
N ASP A 107 13.39 -5.15 -8.29
CA ASP A 107 13.81 -3.98 -7.54
C ASP A 107 13.64 -2.73 -8.40
N THR A 108 14.11 -2.74 -9.65
CA THR A 108 13.88 -1.66 -10.62
C THR A 108 14.08 -2.14 -12.04
N ILE A 109 13.31 -1.61 -12.98
CA ILE A 109 13.61 -1.70 -14.43
C ILE A 109 13.92 -0.30 -14.97
N HIS A 110 14.74 -0.25 -16.02
CA HIS A 110 14.97 0.96 -16.81
C HIS A 110 14.39 0.76 -18.21
N THR A 111 13.63 1.73 -18.70
CA THR A 111 13.07 1.71 -20.04
C THR A 111 13.95 2.47 -21.02
N ASP A 112 14.03 2.02 -22.26
CA ASP A 112 14.66 2.74 -23.36
C ASP A 112 13.60 3.21 -24.38
N GLU A 113 14.01 3.91 -25.44
CA GLU A 113 13.12 4.29 -26.56
C GLU A 113 12.52 3.09 -27.35
N THR A 114 13.03 1.87 -27.11
CA THR A 114 12.56 0.64 -27.76
C THR A 114 11.73 -0.23 -26.83
N ALA A 115 10.81 -0.98 -27.42
CA ALA A 115 9.98 -1.92 -26.65
C ALA A 115 10.86 -2.90 -25.86
N THR A 116 10.52 -3.11 -24.60
CA THR A 116 11.27 -3.95 -23.65
C THR A 116 10.43 -5.15 -23.24
N ASP A 117 11.00 -6.35 -23.36
CA ASP A 117 10.41 -7.59 -22.85
C ASP A 117 11.17 -8.01 -21.59
N LEU A 118 10.45 -8.07 -20.47
CA LEU A 118 10.99 -8.41 -19.15
C LEU A 118 11.11 -9.92 -18.94
N GLY A 119 10.57 -10.73 -19.85
CA GLY A 119 10.55 -12.18 -19.71
C GLY A 119 9.46 -12.66 -18.76
N ALA A 120 9.81 -13.64 -17.92
CA ALA A 120 8.88 -14.28 -16.99
C ALA A 120 9.26 -13.98 -15.54
N TYR A 121 8.25 -13.60 -14.75
CA TYR A 121 8.33 -13.50 -13.30
C TYR A 121 7.53 -14.63 -12.66
N GLU A 122 8.08 -15.22 -11.60
CA GLU A 122 7.39 -16.19 -10.77
C GLU A 122 6.80 -15.49 -9.55
N LEU A 123 5.50 -15.65 -9.32
CA LEU A 123 4.83 -15.25 -8.08
C LEU A 123 4.94 -16.39 -7.07
N PRO A 124 5.38 -16.09 -5.84
CA PRO A 124 5.37 -17.10 -4.78
C PRO A 124 3.95 -17.44 -4.35
N GLU A 125 3.82 -18.50 -3.57
CA GLU A 125 2.60 -18.78 -2.80
C GLU A 125 2.33 -17.65 -1.81
N GLY A 126 1.07 -17.20 -1.77
CA GLY A 126 0.53 -16.32 -0.76
C GLY A 126 0.07 -17.17 0.42
N TYR A 127 0.49 -16.77 1.62
CA TYR A 127 0.16 -17.48 2.86
C TYR A 127 -0.87 -16.69 3.65
N LEU A 128 -1.82 -17.40 4.25
CA LEU A 128 -2.85 -16.78 5.07
C LEU A 128 -2.19 -16.16 6.31
N THR A 129 -2.19 -14.83 6.34
CA THR A 129 -1.51 -14.04 7.36
C THR A 129 -2.54 -13.30 8.20
N GLN A 130 -2.62 -13.64 9.48
CA GLN A 130 -3.41 -12.90 10.46
C GLN A 130 -2.54 -11.83 11.12
N ILE A 131 -3.01 -10.58 11.10
CA ILE A 131 -2.29 -9.46 11.71
C ILE A 131 -3.23 -8.85 12.74
N ARG A 132 -2.78 -8.80 13.99
CA ARG A 132 -3.52 -8.26 15.12
C ARG A 132 -2.84 -7.03 15.67
N PHE A 133 -3.60 -5.96 15.86
CA PHE A 133 -3.10 -4.74 16.50
C PHE A 133 -3.61 -4.63 17.93
N GLU A 134 -2.69 -4.36 18.86
CA GLU A 134 -2.97 -4.20 20.28
C GLU A 134 -2.34 -2.93 20.85
N ASP A 135 -2.89 -2.36 21.91
CA ASP A 135 -2.22 -1.33 22.69
C ASP A 135 -1.07 -1.92 23.54
N LEU A 136 -0.33 -1.07 24.27
CA LEU A 136 0.75 -1.53 25.14
C LEU A 136 0.28 -2.37 26.36
N ASN A 137 -1.03 -2.50 26.58
CA ASN A 137 -1.63 -3.31 27.63
C ASN A 137 -2.19 -4.64 27.09
N GLY A 138 -2.05 -4.92 25.77
CA GLY A 138 -2.60 -6.11 25.12
C GLY A 138 -4.08 -6.01 24.75
N ASN A 139 -4.67 -4.82 24.79
CA ASN A 139 -6.06 -4.60 24.39
C ASN A 139 -6.15 -4.48 22.86
N PRO A 140 -7.10 -5.16 22.19
CA PRO A 140 -7.22 -5.07 20.75
C PRO A 140 -7.64 -3.66 20.29
N ILE A 141 -7.15 -3.25 19.11
CA ILE A 141 -7.45 -1.94 18.52
C ILE A 141 -8.28 -2.15 17.25
N ARG A 142 -9.51 -1.61 17.23
CA ARG A 142 -10.37 -1.63 16.04
C ARG A 142 -10.26 -0.35 15.20
N HIS A 143 -10.74 -0.42 13.96
CA HIS A 143 -10.87 0.71 13.04
C HIS A 143 -9.55 1.40 12.66
N LEU A 144 -8.43 0.69 12.72
CA LEU A 144 -7.19 1.19 12.11
C LEU A 144 -7.31 1.09 10.59
N ASP A 145 -6.82 2.09 9.86
CA ASP A 145 -6.68 2.04 8.41
C ASP A 145 -5.29 1.54 8.06
N VAL A 146 -5.23 0.31 7.53
CA VAL A 146 -3.99 -0.46 7.36
C VAL A 146 -3.57 -0.45 5.90
N VAL A 147 -2.29 -0.19 5.68
CA VAL A 147 -1.67 -0.14 4.35
C VAL A 147 -0.50 -1.11 4.30
N PHE A 148 -0.42 -1.86 3.21
CA PHE A 148 0.64 -2.83 2.96
C PHE A 148 1.58 -2.33 1.87
N ARG A 149 2.89 -2.50 2.05
CA ARG A 149 3.92 -2.17 1.07
C ARG A 149 4.70 -3.42 0.66
N ALA A 150 4.88 -3.61 -0.63
CA ALA A 150 5.83 -4.59 -1.15
C ALA A 150 7.28 -4.13 -0.87
N SER A 151 8.24 -5.03 -1.09
CA SER A 151 9.68 -4.73 -1.00
C SER A 151 10.12 -3.55 -1.87
N THR A 152 9.42 -3.31 -2.98
CA THR A 152 9.63 -2.19 -3.90
C THR A 152 9.19 -0.83 -3.34
N GLY A 153 8.49 -0.79 -2.22
CA GLY A 153 7.94 0.41 -1.60
C GLY A 153 6.58 0.86 -2.12
N SER A 154 6.12 0.33 -3.27
CA SER A 154 4.73 0.45 -3.72
C SER A 154 3.80 -0.40 -2.84
N GLY A 155 2.51 -0.08 -2.83
CA GLY A 155 1.57 -0.90 -2.08
C GLY A 155 0.13 -0.43 -2.11
N THR A 156 -0.65 -0.91 -1.14
CA THR A 156 -2.09 -0.68 -1.12
C THR A 156 -2.43 0.78 -0.80
N GLY A 157 -3.62 1.20 -1.22
CA GLY A 157 -4.18 2.51 -0.85
C GLY A 157 -4.93 2.46 0.48
N PRO A 158 -5.13 3.62 1.13
CA PRO A 158 -5.89 3.72 2.38
C PRO A 158 -7.38 3.37 2.18
N GLY A 159 -8.05 3.00 3.27
CA GLY A 159 -9.46 2.67 3.38
C GLY A 159 -9.82 1.26 2.88
N ARG A 160 -8.83 0.45 2.53
CA ARG A 160 -9.03 -0.88 1.92
C ARG A 160 -8.94 -2.01 2.92
N PHE A 161 -8.19 -1.81 3.99
CA PHE A 161 -8.00 -2.79 5.04
C PHE A 161 -8.23 -2.10 6.38
N THR A 162 -8.95 -2.78 7.27
CA THR A 162 -9.19 -2.24 8.61
C THR A 162 -9.18 -3.33 9.66
N THR A 163 -9.20 -2.95 10.93
CA THR A 163 -9.18 -3.88 12.06
C THR A 163 -10.57 -4.07 12.66
N ASN A 164 -10.93 -5.33 12.93
CA ASN A 164 -12.21 -5.70 13.55
C ASN A 164 -12.18 -5.48 15.08
N SER A 165 -13.23 -5.91 15.79
CA SER A 165 -13.33 -5.75 17.26
C SER A 165 -12.23 -6.47 18.05
N ASP A 166 -11.67 -7.54 17.48
CA ASP A 166 -10.61 -8.33 18.09
C ASP A 166 -9.20 -7.86 17.67
N GLY A 167 -9.14 -6.78 16.89
CA GLY A 167 -7.91 -6.13 16.43
C GLY A 167 -7.31 -6.76 15.17
N TYR A 168 -7.96 -7.77 14.58
CA TYR A 168 -7.45 -8.42 13.37
C TYR A 168 -7.76 -7.64 12.11
N VAL A 169 -6.79 -7.58 11.22
CA VAL A 169 -6.93 -6.97 9.89
C VAL A 169 -7.82 -7.83 9.00
N TYR A 170 -8.69 -7.15 8.25
CA TYR A 170 -9.55 -7.73 7.22
C TYR A 170 -9.75 -6.71 6.08
N ILE A 171 -10.21 -7.20 4.93
CA ILE A 171 -10.57 -6.34 3.78
C ILE A 171 -11.85 -5.58 4.12
N THR A 172 -11.89 -4.26 3.90
CA THR A 172 -13.11 -3.47 4.13
C THR A 172 -14.32 -4.11 3.41
N ASP A 173 -15.45 -4.18 4.11
CA ASP A 173 -16.70 -4.82 3.69
C ASP A 173 -16.74 -6.35 3.75
N GLU A 174 -15.64 -7.01 4.13
CA GLU A 174 -15.61 -8.44 4.43
C GLU A 174 -15.74 -8.74 5.94
N THR A 175 -16.02 -10.00 6.30
CA THR A 175 -16.12 -10.42 7.71
C THR A 175 -14.95 -11.26 8.19
N ASP A 176 -14.31 -11.99 7.28
CA ASP A 176 -13.27 -12.94 7.61
C ASP A 176 -11.92 -12.21 7.74
N PRO A 177 -11.21 -12.34 8.87
CA PRO A 177 -9.90 -11.75 9.04
C PRO A 177 -8.83 -12.52 8.28
N GLY A 178 -7.72 -11.83 8.00
CA GLY A 178 -6.57 -12.40 7.33
C GLY A 178 -6.38 -11.87 5.92
N ILE A 179 -5.14 -11.94 5.45
CA ILE A 179 -4.69 -11.48 4.12
C ILE A 179 -3.66 -12.47 3.61
N GLU A 180 -3.69 -12.80 2.31
CA GLU A 180 -2.64 -13.61 1.69
C GLU A 180 -1.42 -12.75 1.37
N LEU A 181 -0.31 -12.99 2.06
CA LEU A 181 0.94 -12.25 1.91
C LEU A 181 2.10 -13.19 1.62
N SER A 182 3.19 -12.67 1.07
CA SER A 182 4.39 -13.45 0.81
C SER A 182 5.63 -12.57 0.83
N GLY A 183 6.74 -13.11 1.34
CA GLY A 183 8.02 -12.41 1.42
C GLY A 183 8.03 -11.27 2.42
N GLU A 184 8.77 -10.21 2.08
CA GLU A 184 8.94 -9.02 2.92
C GLU A 184 7.83 -8.00 2.63
N VAL A 185 7.04 -7.65 3.66
CA VAL A 185 5.89 -6.75 3.57
C VAL A 185 5.97 -5.67 4.63
N GLY A 186 5.99 -4.40 4.22
CA GLY A 186 5.84 -3.26 5.13
C GLY A 186 4.39 -3.09 5.56
N VAL A 187 4.18 -2.81 6.85
CA VAL A 187 2.87 -2.49 7.41
C VAL A 187 2.87 -1.04 7.86
N GLU A 188 1.92 -0.26 7.35
CA GLU A 188 1.75 1.17 7.64
C GLU A 188 0.35 1.43 8.18
N LEU A 189 0.22 2.43 9.05
CA LEU A 189 -1.06 2.96 9.52
C LEU A 189 -1.28 4.36 8.97
N GLN A 190 -2.48 4.60 8.46
CA GLN A 190 -2.86 5.88 7.89
C GLN A 190 -3.33 6.85 8.98
N GLU A 191 -2.71 8.02 9.05
CA GLU A 191 -3.16 9.10 9.94
C GLU A 191 -4.42 9.78 9.35
N PRO A 192 -5.46 10.05 10.15
CA PRO A 192 -6.65 10.73 9.67
C PRO A 192 -6.31 12.10 9.06
N GLY A 193 -6.65 12.27 7.78
CA GLY A 193 -6.48 13.54 7.07
C GLY A 193 -5.09 13.80 6.48
N SER A 194 -4.12 12.88 6.57
CA SER A 194 -2.76 13.11 6.04
C SER A 194 -2.64 13.04 4.51
N GLY A 195 -3.76 12.87 3.78
CA GLY A 195 -3.76 12.88 2.31
C GLY A 195 -3.10 11.66 1.65
N GLY A 196 -2.91 10.55 2.38
CA GLY A 196 -2.44 9.27 1.87
C GLY A 196 -1.04 8.84 2.32
N GLY A 197 -0.39 9.61 3.20
CA GLY A 197 0.86 9.19 3.85
C GLY A 197 0.58 8.30 5.07
N GLY A 198 1.07 7.06 5.04
CA GLY A 198 1.06 6.14 6.18
C GLY A 198 2.35 6.23 7.00
N SER A 199 2.24 5.95 8.30
CA SER A 199 3.39 5.76 9.19
C SER A 199 3.70 4.28 9.29
N ARG A 200 4.93 3.87 8.94
CA ARG A 200 5.37 2.48 9.06
C ARG A 200 5.42 2.07 10.53
N VAL A 201 4.73 0.98 10.85
CA VAL A 201 4.66 0.43 12.20
C VAL A 201 5.39 -0.90 12.33
N ASP A 202 5.50 -1.66 11.24
CA ASP A 202 6.24 -2.93 11.25
C ASP A 202 6.70 -3.36 9.85
N HIS A 203 7.51 -4.42 9.82
CA HIS A 203 7.95 -5.14 8.63
C HIS A 203 7.83 -6.64 8.86
N LEU A 204 6.98 -7.29 8.09
CA LEU A 204 6.68 -8.71 8.20
C LEU A 204 7.48 -9.50 7.19
N ARG A 205 7.99 -10.66 7.62
CA ARG A 205 8.55 -11.68 6.74
C ARG A 205 7.63 -12.89 6.74
N VAL A 206 6.90 -13.09 5.65
CA VAL A 206 5.88 -14.13 5.51
C VAL A 206 6.40 -15.25 4.61
N THR A 207 6.55 -16.45 5.17
CA THR A 207 7.03 -17.65 4.44
C THR A 207 6.16 -18.88 4.65
N GLU A 208 5.12 -18.75 5.48
CA GLU A 208 4.13 -19.77 5.81
C GLU A 208 2.91 -19.07 6.44
N ASP A 209 1.81 -19.80 6.59
CA ASP A 209 0.63 -19.32 7.33
C ASP A 209 1.05 -18.89 8.74
N SER A 210 0.69 -17.66 9.12
CA SER A 210 1.25 -17.04 10.32
C SER A 210 0.30 -16.03 10.95
N GLU A 211 0.54 -15.78 12.25
CA GLU A 211 -0.14 -14.76 13.02
C GLU A 211 0.89 -13.79 13.62
N PHE A 212 0.69 -12.50 13.40
CA PHE A 212 1.53 -11.41 13.90
C PHE A 212 0.74 -10.52 14.86
N THR A 213 1.35 -10.11 15.97
CA THR A 213 0.78 -9.11 16.89
C THR A 213 1.67 -7.87 16.92
N ILE A 214 1.11 -6.72 16.57
CA ILE A 214 1.83 -5.45 16.44
C ILE A 214 1.34 -4.47 17.53
N PRO A 215 2.21 -4.11 18.51
CA PRO A 215 1.85 -3.17 19.56
C PRO A 215 1.88 -1.71 19.08
N ILE A 216 0.81 -0.97 19.33
CA ILE A 216 0.67 0.46 18.98
C ILE A 216 0.65 1.32 20.23
N ARG A 217 1.53 2.34 20.24
CA ARG A 217 1.70 3.23 21.40
C ARG A 217 0.62 4.32 21.50
N ASP A 218 0.15 4.81 20.38
CA ASP A 218 -0.80 5.93 20.26
C ASP A 218 -1.84 5.57 19.18
N PRO A 219 -2.79 4.67 19.48
CA PRO A 219 -3.77 4.22 18.50
C PRO A 219 -4.71 5.35 18.05
N GLU A 220 -4.99 6.33 18.91
CA GLU A 220 -5.84 7.48 18.60
C GLU A 220 -5.23 8.40 17.54
N ALA A 221 -3.91 8.50 17.43
CA ALA A 221 -3.24 9.20 16.32
C ALA A 221 -3.59 8.64 14.93
N TYR A 222 -3.99 7.37 14.86
CA TYR A 222 -4.38 6.67 13.64
C TYR A 222 -5.91 6.50 13.51
N GLY A 223 -6.69 7.13 14.39
CA GLY A 223 -8.15 6.95 14.45
C GLY A 223 -8.61 5.61 15.02
N GLY A 224 -7.69 4.81 15.58
CA GLY A 224 -7.99 3.53 16.21
C GLY A 224 -8.79 3.68 17.50
N VAL A 225 -9.56 2.66 17.85
CA VAL A 225 -10.34 2.59 19.10
C VAL A 225 -9.90 1.37 19.89
N VAL A 226 -9.35 1.59 21.08
CA VAL A 226 -8.94 0.52 22.00
C VAL A 226 -10.16 -0.13 22.64
N MET A 227 -10.20 -1.46 22.63
CA MET A 227 -11.19 -2.27 23.31
C MET A 227 -10.69 -2.70 24.67
N ASP A 228 -11.22 -2.12 25.74
CA ASP A 228 -10.91 -2.60 27.09
C ASP A 228 -11.56 -3.97 27.30
N ALA A 229 -10.76 -5.03 27.24
CA ALA A 229 -11.20 -6.40 27.50
C ALA A 229 -11.75 -6.57 28.94
N SER A 230 -11.42 -5.64 29.84
CA SER A 230 -11.85 -5.63 31.24
C SER A 230 -13.19 -4.94 31.48
N ALA A 231 -13.71 -4.18 30.49
CA ALA A 231 -14.94 -3.40 30.65
C ALA A 231 -16.22 -4.21 30.42
N ASP A 232 -16.15 -5.46 29.93
CA ASP A 232 -17.30 -6.38 29.91
C ASP A 232 -17.50 -7.07 31.27
N GLY A 233 -17.33 -6.28 32.33
CA GLY A 233 -17.64 -6.63 33.70
C GLY A 233 -19.15 -6.82 33.84
N THR A 234 -19.60 -8.06 33.68
CA THR A 234 -20.77 -8.61 34.39
C THR A 234 -22.02 -7.72 34.38
N ALA A 235 -22.84 -7.84 33.34
CA ALA A 235 -24.28 -7.84 33.61
C ALA A 235 -24.55 -9.02 34.55
N THR A 236 -24.63 -8.75 35.85
CA THR A 236 -25.08 -9.70 36.86
C THR A 236 -26.52 -10.08 36.51
N SER A 237 -26.69 -11.13 35.72
CA SER A 237 -27.94 -11.85 35.63
C SER A 237 -28.10 -12.59 36.96
N THR A 238 -28.93 -12.04 37.86
CA THR A 238 -29.54 -12.83 38.94
C THR A 238 -30.44 -13.89 38.30
N GLY A 239 -29.84 -14.98 37.87
CA GLY A 239 -30.48 -16.10 37.19
C GLY A 239 -30.13 -17.42 37.87
N HIS A 240 -30.93 -17.75 38.87
CA HIS A 240 -31.32 -19.11 39.28
C HIS A 240 -30.26 -20.22 39.26
N VAL A 241 -29.79 -20.58 40.47
CA VAL A 241 -29.09 -21.83 40.75
C VAL A 241 -30.08 -22.99 40.60
N GLU A 242 -29.95 -23.77 39.54
CA GLU A 242 -30.44 -25.14 39.53
C GLU A 242 -29.24 -26.09 39.53
N SER A 243 -29.18 -26.85 40.63
CA SER A 243 -28.14 -27.79 40.99
C SER A 243 -28.30 -29.06 40.17
N ALA A 244 -27.25 -29.47 39.46
CA ALA A 244 -27.12 -30.84 38.96
C ALA A 244 -25.70 -31.34 39.25
N ASP A 245 -25.69 -32.35 40.10
CA ASP A 245 -24.56 -33.05 40.70
C ASP A 245 -24.01 -34.14 39.77
N ALA A 246 -22.72 -34.41 39.96
CA ALA A 246 -21.97 -35.66 39.72
C ALA A 246 -21.85 -36.28 38.30
N ALA A 247 -20.63 -36.24 37.75
CA ALA A 247 -19.73 -37.39 37.57
C ALA A 247 -18.55 -36.99 36.66
N SER A 248 -17.35 -36.73 37.21
CA SER A 248 -16.26 -37.70 37.36
C SER A 248 -15.82 -38.38 36.04
N ARG A 249 -14.67 -37.95 35.49
CA ARG A 249 -13.55 -38.85 35.16
C ARG A 249 -12.30 -38.08 34.76
N GLU A 250 -11.26 -38.33 35.55
CA GLU A 250 -9.86 -38.02 35.31
C GLU A 250 -9.30 -38.91 34.18
N ALA A 251 -8.43 -38.34 33.35
CA ALA A 251 -7.39 -39.09 32.65
C ALA A 251 -6.25 -38.13 32.30
N SER A 252 -5.27 -38.05 33.21
CA SER A 252 -3.94 -37.54 32.95
C SER A 252 -3.23 -38.45 31.95
N THR A 253 -2.49 -37.89 31.01
CA THR A 253 -1.42 -38.63 30.31
C THR A 253 -0.21 -37.73 30.23
N GLU A 254 0.77 -38.10 31.05
CA GLU A 254 2.15 -37.64 31.02
C GLU A 254 2.75 -37.98 29.65
N SER A 255 3.44 -37.02 29.03
CA SER A 255 4.43 -37.32 27.99
C SER A 255 5.76 -36.71 28.40
N ASP A 256 6.57 -37.57 28.99
CA ASP A 256 8.00 -37.43 29.21
C ASP A 256 8.74 -37.46 27.87
N GLY A 257 9.71 -36.56 27.66
CA GLY A 257 10.29 -36.34 26.33
C GLY A 257 11.51 -35.43 26.33
N SER A 258 12.50 -35.78 27.15
CA SER A 258 13.84 -35.20 27.20
C SER A 258 14.58 -35.34 25.86
N ALA A 259 15.02 -34.21 25.28
CA ALA A 259 16.07 -34.20 24.27
C ALA A 259 17.01 -33.01 24.50
N THR A 260 18.15 -33.32 25.09
CA THR A 260 19.37 -32.52 25.13
C THR A 260 19.94 -32.33 23.71
N VAL A 261 20.08 -31.08 23.26
CA VAL A 261 20.95 -30.76 22.11
C VAL A 261 21.89 -29.61 22.47
N ASP A 262 23.16 -29.93 22.26
CA ASP A 262 24.40 -29.26 22.60
C ASP A 262 24.60 -27.99 21.75
N SER A 263 24.63 -26.81 22.38
CA SER A 263 24.89 -25.53 21.72
C SER A 263 26.37 -25.16 21.88
N ARG A 264 27.12 -25.46 20.84
CA ARG A 264 28.52 -25.06 20.61
C ARG A 264 28.61 -23.53 20.48
N ARG A 265 29.29 -22.92 21.44
CA ARG A 265 29.56 -21.50 21.55
C ARG A 265 30.88 -21.18 20.82
N GLU A 266 30.82 -20.58 19.64
CA GLU A 266 31.99 -19.97 19.01
C GLU A 266 31.85 -18.44 19.10
N SER A 267 32.71 -17.88 19.95
CA SER A 267 32.88 -16.46 20.23
C SER A 267 34.06 -15.98 19.40
N SER A 268 33.85 -14.96 18.57
CA SER A 268 34.94 -14.17 18.01
C SER A 268 34.50 -12.72 17.84
N THR A 269 34.96 -11.90 18.78
CA THR A 269 35.06 -10.45 18.69
C THR A 269 36.22 -10.06 17.77
N PRO A 270 36.06 -9.02 16.94
CA PRO A 270 37.11 -8.02 16.78
C PRO A 270 36.51 -6.61 16.97
N ALA A 271 36.96 -5.88 17.98
CA ALA A 271 38.06 -4.91 17.91
C ALA A 271 37.59 -3.56 17.39
N GLU A 272 37.40 -2.66 18.36
CA GLU A 272 37.24 -1.22 18.20
C GLU A 272 38.42 -0.63 17.42
N ASP A 273 38.14 0.24 16.46
CA ASP A 273 39.11 1.21 15.99
C ASP A 273 38.46 2.60 16.03
N ALA A 274 39.20 3.52 16.63
CA ALA A 274 38.75 4.85 17.02
C ALA A 274 39.34 5.92 16.08
N ALA A 275 38.63 7.06 16.06
CA ALA A 275 39.00 8.35 15.50
C ALA A 275 38.86 8.50 13.97
N ASP A 276 37.99 9.41 13.51
CA ASP A 276 38.43 10.80 13.38
C ASP A 276 37.25 11.78 13.25
N SER A 277 37.51 13.00 13.67
CA SER A 277 36.59 14.12 13.81
C SER A 277 36.46 15.01 12.57
N GLU A 278 35.38 15.81 12.56
CA GLU A 278 35.15 17.06 11.82
C GLU A 278 34.62 17.01 10.38
N ALA A 279 33.37 17.43 10.20
CA ALA A 279 33.03 18.69 9.50
C ALA A 279 31.51 18.91 9.47
N TYR A 280 31.01 19.66 10.46
CA TYR A 280 29.69 20.28 10.42
C TYR A 280 29.69 21.37 9.32
N ARG A 281 28.97 21.14 8.22
CA ARG A 281 28.55 22.19 7.29
C ARG A 281 27.05 22.05 7.07
N GLY A 282 26.30 22.88 7.79
CA GLY A 282 24.87 23.02 7.60
C GLY A 282 24.54 23.74 6.31
N PHE A 283 23.37 23.43 5.75
CA PHE A 283 22.44 24.35 5.11
C PHE A 283 21.07 23.65 5.14
N LEU A 284 20.01 24.44 5.35
CA LEU A 284 18.58 24.06 5.46
C LEU A 284 18.08 23.75 6.89
N THR A 285 18.10 24.77 7.75
CA THR A 285 17.11 24.88 8.84
C THR A 285 15.76 25.25 8.24
N ASN A 286 14.79 24.33 8.33
CA ASN A 286 13.39 24.58 8.01
C ASN A 286 12.75 25.31 9.19
N ASP A 287 12.64 26.64 9.07
CA ASP A 287 12.07 27.51 10.09
C ASP A 287 10.54 27.50 9.96
N SER A 288 9.85 27.03 11.01
CA SER A 288 8.39 26.77 11.01
C SER A 288 7.53 28.03 11.12
N ASP A 289 8.13 29.22 11.19
CA ASP A 289 7.43 30.51 11.36
C ASP A 289 7.33 31.35 10.07
N SER A 290 7.53 30.74 8.90
CA SER A 290 7.40 31.44 7.63
C SER A 290 5.92 31.61 7.22
N SER A 291 5.52 32.84 6.88
CA SER A 291 4.17 33.25 6.45
C SER A 291 3.71 32.68 5.10
N LEU A 292 4.29 31.55 4.68
CA LEU A 292 4.00 30.80 3.47
C LEU A 292 3.45 29.39 3.77
N ALA A 293 3.18 29.07 5.04
CA ALA A 293 2.58 27.79 5.47
C ALA A 293 1.21 27.47 4.81
N PHE A 294 0.52 28.49 4.28
CA PHE A 294 -0.72 28.32 3.52
C PHE A 294 -0.56 27.55 2.19
N LEU A 295 0.64 27.48 1.62
CA LEU A 295 0.89 26.78 0.34
C LEU A 295 1.16 25.27 0.49
N ASN A 296 1.30 24.75 1.72
CA ASN A 296 1.56 23.33 1.97
C ASN A 296 0.31 22.51 2.34
N ASP A 297 -0.87 23.13 2.29
CA ASP A 297 -2.13 22.41 2.53
C ASP A 297 -2.78 22.00 1.18
N PRO A 298 -2.72 20.70 0.81
CA PRO A 298 -3.32 20.20 -0.44
C PRO A 298 -4.84 20.36 -0.48
N VAL A 299 -5.51 20.48 0.68
CA VAL A 299 -6.95 20.73 0.75
C VAL A 299 -7.26 22.17 0.35
N THR A 300 -6.45 23.12 0.81
CA THR A 300 -6.62 24.54 0.47
C THR A 300 -6.34 24.82 -1.02
N LEU A 301 -5.40 24.08 -1.64
CA LEU A 301 -5.18 24.11 -3.10
C LEU A 301 -6.35 23.55 -3.91
N THR A 302 -7.02 22.51 -3.42
CA THR A 302 -8.18 21.90 -4.08
C THR A 302 -9.39 22.85 -4.08
N TRP A 303 -9.66 23.52 -2.95
CA TRP A 303 -10.74 24.51 -2.86
C TRP A 303 -10.45 25.79 -3.66
N ALA A 304 -9.19 26.24 -3.72
CA ALA A 304 -8.80 27.35 -4.58
C ALA A 304 -9.02 27.02 -6.07
N GLY A 305 -8.72 25.78 -6.50
CA GLY A 305 -8.99 25.31 -7.86
C GLY A 305 -10.47 25.28 -8.22
N ILE A 306 -11.34 24.80 -7.31
CA ILE A 306 -12.80 24.78 -7.51
C ILE A 306 -13.36 26.22 -7.57
N GLY A 307 -12.85 27.14 -6.75
CA GLY A 307 -13.26 28.54 -6.77
C GLY A 307 -13.00 29.25 -8.10
N VAL A 308 -11.83 29.01 -8.71
CA VAL A 308 -11.48 29.58 -10.03
C VAL A 308 -12.35 29.00 -11.16
N SER A 309 -12.68 27.71 -11.08
CA SER A 309 -13.58 27.02 -12.03
C SER A 309 -14.98 27.65 -12.07
N ILE A 310 -15.57 27.94 -10.92
CA ILE A 310 -16.92 28.53 -10.84
C ILE A 310 -16.94 29.96 -11.41
N VAL A 311 -15.90 30.76 -11.14
CA VAL A 311 -15.81 32.13 -11.70
C VAL A 311 -15.69 32.11 -13.22
N GLY A 312 -14.97 31.14 -13.79
CA GLY A 312 -14.86 30.96 -15.25
C GLY A 312 -16.20 30.63 -15.92
N ILE A 313 -17.00 29.75 -15.32
CA ILE A 313 -18.32 29.36 -15.83
C ILE A 313 -19.31 30.54 -15.74
N VAL A 314 -19.30 31.29 -14.63
CA VAL A 314 -20.17 32.46 -14.45
C VAL A 314 -19.80 33.58 -15.43
N ALA A 315 -18.51 33.81 -15.70
CA ALA A 315 -18.06 34.78 -16.68
C ALA A 315 -18.48 34.41 -18.12
N GLN A 316 -18.44 33.12 -18.49
CA GLN A 316 -18.92 32.65 -19.80
C GLN A 316 -20.45 32.75 -19.96
N LEU A 317 -21.21 32.61 -18.87
CA LEU A 317 -22.67 32.76 -18.90
C LEU A 317 -23.10 34.23 -18.99
N LEU A 318 -22.38 35.15 -18.35
CA LEU A 318 -22.67 36.59 -18.40
C LEU A 318 -22.23 37.25 -19.72
N GLY A 319 -21.20 36.72 -20.40
CA GLY A 319 -20.72 37.24 -21.69
C GLY A 319 -21.60 36.94 -22.90
N ARG A 320 -22.70 36.18 -22.75
CA ARG A 320 -23.60 35.79 -23.85
C ARG A 320 -24.89 36.62 -23.96
N GLN A 321 -25.09 37.63 -23.10
CA GLN A 321 -26.28 38.49 -23.12
C GLN A 321 -26.05 39.91 -23.65
N SER A 322 -24.91 40.17 -24.30
CA SER A 322 -24.62 41.45 -24.98
C SER A 322 -24.45 41.28 -26.48
#